data_AF-A0A7J9RPJ8-F1
#
_entry.id   AF-A0A7J9RPJ8-F1
#
_cell.length_a   1.000
_cell.length_b   1.000
_cell.length_c   1.000
_cell.angle_alpha   90.00
_cell.angle_beta   90.00
_cell.angle_gamma   90.00
#
_symmetry.space_group_name_H-M   'P 1'
#
loop_
_entity.id
_entity.type
_entity.pdbx_description
1 polymer ?
#
loop_
_entity_poly.entity_id
_entity_poly.type
_entity_poly.pdbx_seq_one_letter_code
_entity_poly.pdbx_strand_id
1 'polypeptide(L)' 'MILGESEDENLLGVVTLEIFGLVLDPLKREIRQGRILLK' A
#
# COMPACT_ATOMS: atom_id res chain seq x y z
N MET A 1 14.17 -13.48 -3.47
CA MET A 1 13.53 -12.38 -2.73
C MET A 1 12.05 -12.69 -2.69
N ILE A 2 11.58 -13.23 -1.56
CA ILE A 2 10.21 -13.66 -1.37
C ILE A 2 9.49 -12.52 -0.66
N LEU A 3 8.35 -12.08 -1.18
CA LEU A 3 7.48 -11.12 -0.50
C LEU A 3 6.96 -11.74 0.80
N GLY A 4 7.15 -11.07 1.94
CA GLY A 4 6.58 -11.50 3.24
C GLY A 4 7.59 -11.96 4.30
N GLU A 5 8.82 -11.44 4.32
CA GLU A 5 9.65 -11.60 5.52
C GLU A 5 9.19 -10.61 6.60
N SER A 6 8.99 -11.15 7.80
CA SER A 6 8.24 -10.58 8.92
C SER A 6 8.69 -9.19 9.40
N GLU A 7 9.88 -8.74 8.98
CA GLU A 7 10.43 -7.43 9.36
C GLU A 7 10.15 -6.33 8.32
N ASP A 8 9.77 -6.68 7.08
CA ASP A 8 9.58 -5.75 5.96
C ASP A 8 8.12 -5.66 5.47
N GLU A 9 7.21 -6.49 5.99
CA GLU A 9 5.82 -6.63 5.50
C GLU A 9 5.05 -5.30 5.47
N ASN A 10 5.18 -4.48 6.50
CA ASN A 10 4.48 -3.20 6.59
C ASN A 10 5.03 -2.17 5.60
N LEU A 11 6.34 -2.18 5.33
CA LEU A 11 6.95 -1.28 4.36
C LEU A 11 6.58 -1.69 2.94
N LEU A 12 6.57 -3.00 2.68
CA LEU A 12 6.31 -3.58 1.37
C LEU A 12 4.83 -3.45 0.96
N GLY A 13 3.90 -3.56 1.89
CA GLY A 13 2.47 -3.31 1.65
C GLY A 13 2.18 -1.85 1.29
N VAL A 14 2.80 -0.90 1.98
CA VAL A 14 2.64 0.55 1.70
C VAL A 14 3.25 0.91 0.34
N VAL A 15 4.48 0.45 0.06
CA VAL A 15 5.16 0.68 -1.22
C VAL A 15 4.37 0.07 -2.39
N THR A 16 3.83 -1.13 -2.23
CA THR A 16 3.04 -1.80 -3.28
C THR A 16 1.76 -1.03 -3.60
N LEU A 17 1.01 -0.61 -2.59
CA LEU A 17 -0.22 0.16 -2.80
C LEU A 17 0.08 1.52 -3.45
N GLU A 18 1.13 2.20 -3.00
CA GLU A 18 1.56 3.48 -3.57
C GLU A 18 1.93 3.37 -5.06
N ILE A 19 2.68 2.32 -5.46
CA ILE A 19 3.03 2.06 -6.87
C ILE A 19 1.79 1.88 -7.74
N PHE A 20 0.75 1.23 -7.22
CA PHE A 20 -0.51 1.00 -7.95
C PHE A 20 -1.50 2.17 -7.85
N GLY A 21 -1.16 3.26 -7.16
CA GLY A 21 -2.09 4.37 -6.91
C GLY A 21 -3.25 3.96 -6.01
N LEU A 22 -3.03 3.00 -5.12
CA LEU A 22 -4.02 2.48 -4.19
C LEU A 22 -3.72 2.95 -2.76
N VAL A 23 -4.75 3.00 -1.93
CA VAL A 23 -4.65 3.33 -0.51
C VAL A 23 -5.53 2.40 0.31
N LEU A 24 -5.05 1.97 1.48
CA LEU A 24 -5.85 1.24 2.45
C LEU A 24 -6.64 2.24 3.31
N ASP A 25 -7.97 2.10 3.35
CA ASP A 25 -8.79 2.74 4.38
C ASP A 25 -8.76 1.86 5.64
N PRO A 26 -8.09 2.27 6.74
CA PRO A 26 -7.92 1.45 7.93
C PRO A 26 -9.21 1.30 8.74
N LEU A 27 -10.17 2.22 8.59
CA LEU A 27 -11.44 2.20 9.31
C LEU A 27 -12.40 1.17 8.70
N LYS A 28 -12.39 1.08 7.37
CA LYS A 28 -13.24 0.15 6.62
C LYS A 28 -12.53 -1.14 6.20
N ARG A 29 -11.20 -1.20 6.33
CA ARG A 29 -10.34 -2.32 5.89
C ARG A 29 -10.52 -2.64 4.40
N GLU A 30 -10.59 -1.60 3.59
CA GLU A 30 -10.81 -1.68 2.14
C GLU A 30 -9.71 -0.96 1.37
N ILE A 31 -9.34 -1.50 0.22
CA ILE A 31 -8.41 -0.85 -0.71
C ILE A 31 -9.21 0.03 -1.66
N ARG A 32 -8.77 1.28 -1.86
CA ARG A 32 -9.39 2.26 -2.75
C ARG A 32 -8.39 2.93 -3.66
N GLN A 33 -8.88 3.53 -4.73
CA GLN A 33 -8.09 4.41 -5.59
C GLN A 33 -7.64 5.65 -4.81
N GLY A 34 -6.33 5.81 -4.66
CA GLY A 34 -5.70 7.02 -4.13
C GLY A 34 -5.56 8.04 -5.26
N ARG A 35 -6.07 9.26 -5.07
CA ARG A 35 -5.76 10.34 -6.00
C ARG A 35 -4.32 10.80 -5.73
N ILE A 36 -3.37 10.33 -6.53
CA ILE A 36 -2.02 10.90 -6.54
C ILE A 36 -2.10 12.23 -7.30
N LEU A 37 -2.07 13.35 -6.57
CA LEU A 37 -1.84 14.67 -7.15
C LEU A 37 -0.34 14.81 -7.41
N LEU A 38 0.14 14.36 -8.57
CA LEU A 38 1.48 14.72 -9.05
C LEU A 38 1.46 16.21 -9.44
N LYS A 39 2.28 17.03 -8.78
CA LYS A 39 2.43 18.46 -9.05
C LYS A 39 3.73 18.72 -9.81
#